data_AF-A0A118DS45-F1
#
_entry.id   AF-A0A118DS45-F1
#
_cell.length_a   1.000
_cell.length_b   1.000
_cell.length_c   1.000
_cell.angle_alpha   90.00
_cell.angle_beta   90.00
_cell.angle_gamma   90.00
#
_symmetry.space_group_name_H-M   'P 1'
#
loop_
_entity.id
_entity.type
_entity.pdbx_description
1 polymer ?
#
loop_
_entity_poly.entity_id
_entity_poly.type
_entity_poly.pdbx_seq_one_letter_code
_entity_poly.pdbx_strand_id
1 'polypeptide(L)'
;MTKRTPWPMVVPAGTKTVGTAHVRDEARPAMTAAQRRIFEATGNRPQVDSGFDEIADGFDPDAPIPLSMQKPTKPAKYRNTKCEQGGIKFDSQKECSRWVQLTQLQVCGHIRDLQLQVPYVLTERKQRDDGKWERASKYVADFVYIDAMTGKQVVEDVKSAATRKDRTYIQKRKQMLDKYDISIREV
;
A
#
# COMPACT_ATOMS: atom_id res chain seq x y z
N MET A 1 -34.38 -21.90 -27.61
CA MET A 1 -34.17 -23.21 -28.27
C MET A 1 -33.12 -23.04 -29.36
N THR A 2 -31.84 -23.31 -29.07
CA THR A 2 -30.78 -23.29 -30.08
C THR A 2 -30.92 -24.57 -30.92
N LYS A 3 -31.38 -24.42 -32.17
CA LYS A 3 -31.49 -25.54 -33.12
C LYS A 3 -30.09 -26.13 -33.32
N ARG A 4 -29.84 -27.35 -32.80
CA ARG A 4 -28.63 -28.10 -33.11
C ARG A 4 -28.75 -28.62 -34.53
N THR A 5 -27.81 -28.24 -35.40
CA THR A 5 -27.71 -28.76 -36.76
C THR A 5 -27.32 -30.24 -36.71
N PRO A 6 -27.99 -31.14 -37.45
CA PRO A 6 -27.65 -32.56 -37.44
C PRO A 6 -26.30 -32.81 -38.14
N TRP A 7 -25.54 -33.76 -37.60
CA TRP A 7 -24.26 -34.22 -38.15
C TRP A 7 -24.46 -35.23 -39.29
N PRO A 8 -23.51 -35.34 -40.26
CA PRO A 8 -22.21 -34.66 -40.31
C PRO A 8 -22.27 -33.25 -40.91
N MET A 9 -21.53 -32.31 -40.29
CA MET A 9 -21.43 -30.91 -40.72
C MET A 9 -20.36 -30.78 -41.81
N VAL A 10 -20.74 -30.39 -43.02
CA VAL A 10 -19.80 -30.06 -44.09
C VAL A 10 -19.32 -28.62 -43.88
N VAL A 11 -18.06 -28.44 -43.47
CA VAL A 11 -17.44 -27.12 -43.30
C VAL A 11 -16.58 -26.81 -44.53
N PRO A 12 -16.88 -25.74 -45.30
CA PRO A 12 -16.08 -25.37 -46.47
C PRO A 12 -14.63 -25.05 -46.09
N ALA A 13 -13.68 -25.44 -46.95
CA ALA A 13 -12.26 -25.13 -46.77
C ALA A 13 -12.05 -23.60 -46.68
N GLY A 14 -11.27 -23.16 -45.69
CA GLY A 14 -11.01 -21.74 -45.41
C GLY A 14 -11.96 -21.08 -44.39
N THR A 15 -12.95 -21.81 -43.87
CA THR A 15 -13.80 -21.32 -42.77
C THR A 15 -12.98 -21.18 -41.49
N LYS A 16 -12.83 -19.95 -40.96
CA LYS A 16 -12.04 -19.69 -39.73
C LYS A 16 -12.83 -19.82 -38.43
N THR A 17 -14.16 -19.75 -38.51
CA THR A 17 -15.05 -19.78 -37.34
C THR A 17 -16.38 -20.43 -37.71
N VAL A 18 -16.89 -21.34 -36.87
CA VAL A 18 -18.23 -21.94 -36.96
C VAL A 18 -18.97 -21.67 -35.65
N GLY A 19 -19.99 -20.82 -35.69
CA GLY A 19 -20.64 -20.31 -34.47
C GLY A 19 -19.67 -19.49 -33.62
N THR A 20 -19.43 -19.90 -32.38
CA THR A 20 -18.41 -19.33 -31.48
C THR A 20 -17.09 -20.10 -31.49
N ALA A 21 -16.98 -21.21 -32.24
CA ALA A 21 -15.78 -22.04 -32.28
C ALA A 21 -14.85 -21.61 -33.41
N HIS A 22 -13.56 -21.44 -33.11
CA HIS A 22 -12.54 -21.23 -34.13
C HIS A 22 -12.12 -22.56 -34.76
N VAL A 23 -12.15 -22.61 -36.09
CA VAL A 23 -11.64 -23.73 -36.87
C VAL A 23 -10.16 -23.49 -37.09
N ARG A 24 -9.32 -24.39 -36.57
CA ARG A 24 -7.86 -24.28 -36.70
C ARG A 24 -7.47 -24.64 -38.13
N ASP A 25 -6.62 -23.80 -38.72
CA ASP A 25 -5.96 -24.10 -39.98
C ASP A 25 -4.93 -25.23 -39.74
N GLU A 26 -4.93 -26.25 -40.60
CA GLU A 26 -4.04 -27.42 -40.48
C GLU A 26 -2.57 -27.09 -40.82
N ALA A 27 -2.30 -25.86 -41.29
CA ALA A 27 -0.97 -25.37 -41.58
C ALA A 27 -0.09 -25.36 -40.32
N ARG A 28 0.89 -26.27 -40.30
CA ARG A 28 1.73 -26.53 -39.13
C ARG A 28 2.78 -25.42 -38.94
N PRO A 29 2.98 -24.89 -37.72
CA PRO A 29 4.04 -23.91 -37.46
C PRO A 29 5.43 -24.47 -37.76
N ALA A 30 6.35 -23.62 -38.20
CA ALA A 30 7.76 -23.98 -38.38
C ALA A 30 8.43 -24.25 -37.01
N MET A 31 9.19 -25.34 -36.91
CA MET A 31 9.90 -25.71 -35.67
C MET A 31 11.20 -24.91 -35.51
N THR A 32 11.52 -24.52 -34.27
CA THR A 32 12.81 -23.91 -33.89
C THR A 32 13.95 -24.95 -33.94
N ALA A 33 15.20 -24.49 -33.96
CA ALA A 33 16.38 -25.37 -34.07
C ALA A 33 16.48 -26.39 -32.91
N ALA A 34 16.13 -25.98 -31.69
CA ALA A 34 16.10 -26.87 -30.52
C ALA A 34 14.98 -27.91 -30.61
N GLN A 35 13.79 -27.51 -31.05
CA GLN A 35 12.65 -28.42 -31.23
C GLN A 35 12.92 -29.47 -32.31
N ARG A 36 13.68 -29.13 -33.37
CA ARG A 36 14.10 -30.09 -34.40
C ARG A 36 15.02 -31.16 -33.83
N ARG A 37 16.01 -30.80 -33.01
CA ARG A 37 16.91 -31.76 -32.36
C ARG A 37 16.17 -32.71 -31.42
N ILE A 38 15.21 -32.20 -30.64
CA ILE A 38 14.40 -33.03 -29.74
C ILE A 38 13.52 -33.99 -30.56
N PHE A 39 12.92 -33.51 -31.65
CA PHE A 39 12.13 -34.33 -32.55
C PHE A 39 12.96 -35.42 -33.24
N GLU A 40 14.16 -35.08 -33.71
CA GLU A 40 15.11 -36.04 -34.29
C GLU A 40 15.55 -37.10 -33.28
N ALA A 41 15.70 -36.73 -32.00
CA ALA A 41 16.14 -37.65 -30.95
C ALA A 41 15.02 -38.56 -30.42
N THR A 42 13.78 -38.09 -30.37
CA THR A 42 12.68 -38.80 -29.68
C THR A 42 11.56 -39.27 -30.60
N GLY A 43 11.52 -38.81 -31.85
CA GLY A 43 10.47 -39.12 -32.83
C GLY A 43 9.10 -38.50 -32.51
N ASN A 44 8.93 -37.91 -31.32
CA ASN A 44 7.71 -37.25 -30.88
C ASN A 44 7.84 -35.74 -31.01
N ARG A 45 6.86 -35.10 -31.65
CA ARG A 45 6.84 -33.65 -31.81
C ARG A 45 6.49 -32.99 -30.47
N PRO A 46 7.31 -32.06 -29.94
CA PRO A 46 6.98 -31.34 -28.72
C PRO A 46 5.69 -30.51 -28.92
N GLN A 47 4.78 -30.55 -27.95
CA GLN A 47 3.56 -29.74 -27.98
C GLN A 47 3.91 -28.25 -27.80
N VAL A 48 3.39 -27.42 -28.69
CA VAL A 48 3.70 -25.98 -28.77
C VAL A 48 2.53 -25.20 -28.19
N ASP A 49 2.51 -25.05 -26.87
CA ASP A 49 1.55 -24.19 -26.17
C ASP A 49 2.08 -23.70 -24.82
N SER A 50 3.29 -23.14 -24.81
CA SER A 50 3.67 -22.20 -23.76
C SER A 50 4.85 -21.36 -24.22
N GLY A 51 4.64 -20.06 -24.37
CA GLY A 51 5.67 -19.04 -24.63
C GLY A 51 6.65 -18.85 -23.46
N PHE A 52 7.17 -19.95 -22.94
CA PHE A 52 8.08 -20.01 -21.80
C PHE A 52 9.54 -20.18 -22.25
N ASP A 53 9.76 -20.81 -23.42
CA ASP A 53 11.12 -21.15 -23.89
C ASP A 53 11.90 -19.96 -24.46
N GLU A 54 11.28 -18.81 -24.75
CA GLU A 54 12.02 -17.60 -25.17
C GLU A 54 12.70 -16.85 -24.02
N ILE A 55 12.38 -17.19 -22.75
CA ILE A 55 12.96 -16.52 -21.57
C ILE A 55 14.33 -17.13 -21.21
N ALA A 56 14.58 -18.39 -21.59
CA ALA A 56 15.77 -19.12 -21.16
C ALA A 56 17.07 -18.66 -21.84
N ASP A 57 16.99 -18.07 -23.03
CA ASP A 57 18.18 -17.68 -23.83
C ASP A 57 18.62 -16.22 -23.60
N GLY A 58 17.93 -15.44 -22.75
CA GLY A 58 18.15 -14.00 -22.58
C GLY A 58 17.88 -13.44 -21.19
N PHE A 59 18.07 -14.22 -20.13
CA PHE A 59 17.97 -13.72 -18.76
C PHE A 59 19.20 -12.90 -18.39
N ASP A 60 19.16 -11.61 -18.68
CA ASP A 60 20.10 -10.62 -18.16
C ASP A 60 19.60 -10.16 -16.77
N PRO A 61 20.25 -10.56 -15.66
CA PRO A 61 19.80 -10.23 -14.30
C PRO A 61 19.86 -8.73 -14.00
N ASP A 62 20.58 -7.94 -14.81
CA ASP A 62 20.71 -6.49 -14.65
C ASP A 62 19.77 -5.69 -15.58
N ALA A 63 18.98 -6.38 -16.43
CA ALA A 63 18.01 -5.71 -17.28
C ALA A 63 16.85 -5.12 -16.44
N PRO A 64 16.49 -3.83 -16.63
CA PRO A 64 15.40 -3.22 -15.90
C PRO A 64 14.08 -3.93 -16.25
N ILE A 65 13.37 -4.36 -15.21
CA ILE A 65 12.07 -5.03 -15.33
C ILE A 65 11.12 -4.14 -16.15
N PRO A 66 10.49 -4.66 -17.23
CA PRO A 66 9.60 -3.86 -18.06
C PRO A 66 8.46 -3.27 -17.25
N LEU A 67 8.08 -2.01 -17.52
CA LEU A 67 7.02 -1.27 -16.82
C LEU A 67 5.69 -2.05 -16.75
N SER A 68 5.42 -2.92 -17.72
CA SER A 68 4.23 -3.80 -17.77
C SER A 68 4.21 -4.91 -16.70
N MET A 69 5.37 -5.25 -16.12
CA MET A 69 5.54 -6.25 -15.06
C MET A 69 5.69 -5.63 -13.66
N GLN A 70 5.73 -4.29 -13.56
CA GLN A 70 5.80 -3.62 -12.27
C GLN A 70 4.44 -3.68 -11.57
N LYS A 71 4.41 -4.29 -10.37
CA LYS A 71 3.20 -4.39 -9.55
C LYS A 71 2.68 -2.99 -9.22
N PRO A 72 1.40 -2.67 -9.50
CA PRO A 72 0.87 -1.34 -9.22
C PRO A 72 0.98 -1.04 -7.73
N THR A 73 1.55 0.12 -7.39
CA THR A 73 1.64 0.59 -6.02
C THR A 73 0.23 0.78 -5.47
N LYS A 74 -0.11 0.03 -4.42
CA LYS A 74 -1.43 0.12 -3.81
C LYS A 74 -1.61 1.55 -3.25
N PRO A 75 -2.72 2.24 -3.57
CA PRO A 75 -2.97 3.54 -2.98
C PRO A 75 -3.05 3.41 -1.45
N ALA A 76 -2.46 4.37 -0.73
CA ALA A 76 -2.50 4.38 0.73
C ALA A 76 -3.95 4.34 1.24
N LYS A 77 -4.16 3.71 2.41
CA LYS A 77 -5.49 3.51 3.03
C LYS A 77 -6.33 4.80 3.13
N TYR A 78 -5.65 5.95 3.25
CA TYR A 78 -6.29 7.28 3.34
C TYR A 78 -5.95 8.21 2.17
N ARG A 79 -5.34 7.69 1.08
CA ARG A 79 -4.86 8.47 -0.08
C ARG A 79 -4.05 9.72 0.32
N ASN A 80 -3.31 9.60 1.40
CA ASN A 80 -2.57 10.70 1.96
C ASN A 80 -1.18 10.78 1.30
N THR A 81 -0.74 12.00 1.02
CA THR A 81 0.56 12.28 0.41
C THR A 81 1.56 12.50 1.53
N LYS A 82 2.54 11.59 1.62
CA LYS A 82 3.70 11.77 2.51
C LYS A 82 4.51 12.97 2.05
N CYS A 83 5.07 13.73 2.99
CA CYS A 83 5.84 14.93 2.69
C CYS A 83 7.11 14.95 3.54
N GLU A 84 8.18 15.51 3.00
CA GLU A 84 9.44 15.70 3.72
C GLU A 84 9.78 17.19 3.73
N GLN A 85 10.01 17.74 4.91
CA GLN A 85 10.32 19.16 5.11
C GLN A 85 11.52 19.27 6.04
N GLY A 86 12.63 19.85 5.57
CA GLY A 86 13.82 20.06 6.39
C GLY A 86 14.42 18.76 6.96
N GLY A 87 14.33 17.64 6.23
CA GLY A 87 14.81 16.32 6.67
C GLY A 87 13.87 15.57 7.61
N ILE A 88 12.71 16.13 7.94
CA ILE A 88 11.68 15.48 8.76
C ILE A 88 10.62 14.90 7.83
N LYS A 89 10.36 13.60 7.99
CA LYS A 89 9.34 12.87 7.23
C LYS A 89 8.00 12.91 7.96
N PHE A 90 6.99 13.42 7.28
CA PHE A 90 5.61 13.48 7.75
C PHE A 90 4.75 12.45 7.03
N ASP A 91 3.82 11.85 7.77
CA ASP A 91 2.89 10.88 7.20
C ASP A 91 1.81 11.59 6.38
N SER A 92 1.48 12.85 6.68
CA SER A 92 0.50 13.66 5.94
C SER A 92 0.99 15.04 5.49
N GLN A 93 0.45 15.51 4.36
CA GLN A 93 0.64 16.89 3.92
C GLN A 93 0.06 17.90 4.92
N LYS A 94 -1.04 17.55 5.61
CA LYS A 94 -1.64 18.41 6.65
C LYS A 94 -0.71 18.61 7.84
N GLU A 95 -0.08 17.54 8.32
CA GLU A 95 0.94 17.62 9.37
C GLU A 95 2.11 18.48 8.94
N CYS A 96 2.62 18.29 7.71
CA CYS A 96 3.72 19.09 7.18
C CYS A 96 3.36 20.59 7.11
N SER A 97 2.18 20.93 6.56
CA SER A 97 1.72 22.32 6.54
C SER A 97 1.57 22.90 7.95
N ARG A 98 1.08 22.10 8.90
CA ARG A 98 0.93 22.56 10.29
C ARG A 98 2.29 22.75 10.98
N TRP A 99 3.25 21.88 10.72
CA TRP A 99 4.62 22.02 11.20
C TRP A 99 5.26 23.33 10.74
N VAL A 100 5.10 23.70 9.46
CA VAL A 100 5.63 24.97 8.94
C VAL A 100 5.02 26.17 9.67
N GLN A 101 3.71 26.14 9.93
CA GLN A 101 3.03 27.20 10.70
C GLN A 101 3.55 27.29 12.14
N LEU A 102 3.69 26.15 12.84
CA LEU A 102 4.19 26.11 14.20
C LEU A 102 5.65 26.59 14.28
N THR A 103 6.48 26.22 13.29
CA THR A 103 7.86 26.70 13.19
C THR A 103 7.91 28.23 13.04
N GLN A 104 7.03 28.81 12.21
CA GLN A 104 6.92 30.26 12.09
C GLN A 104 6.50 30.92 13.41
N LEU A 105 5.50 30.33 14.11
CA LEU A 105 5.07 30.81 15.42
C LEU A 105 6.20 30.76 16.46
N GLN A 106 7.06 29.75 16.39
CA GLN A 106 8.23 29.64 17.27
C GLN A 106 9.27 30.71 16.95
N VAL A 107 9.55 30.97 15.67
CA VAL A 107 10.46 32.04 15.22
C VAL A 107 9.95 33.42 15.65
N CYS A 108 8.62 33.64 15.59
CA CYS A 108 7.99 34.86 16.10
C CYS A 108 7.95 34.96 17.63
N GLY A 109 8.35 33.91 18.37
CA GLY A 109 8.36 33.89 19.83
C GLY A 109 6.99 33.66 20.48
N HIS A 110 5.97 33.24 19.73
CA HIS A 110 4.64 32.91 20.29
C HIS A 110 4.60 31.55 20.99
N ILE A 111 5.47 30.63 20.58
CA ILE A 111 5.59 29.31 21.19
C ILE A 111 7.07 28.98 21.42
N ARG A 112 7.35 28.08 22.36
CA ARG A 112 8.69 27.57 22.67
C ARG A 112 8.67 26.06 22.81
N ASP A 113 9.85 25.44 22.74
CA ASP A 113 10.07 24.00 22.92
C ASP A 113 9.16 23.11 22.05
N LEU A 114 9.05 23.46 20.77
CA LEU A 114 8.30 22.66 19.81
C LEU A 114 8.94 21.28 19.61
N GLN A 115 8.16 20.24 19.89
CA GLN A 115 8.54 18.83 19.80
C GLN A 115 7.57 18.05 18.92
N LEU A 116 8.10 17.03 18.27
CA LEU A 116 7.37 16.14 17.36
C LEU A 116 7.16 14.77 17.99
N GLN A 117 6.01 14.15 17.72
CA GLN A 117 5.74 12.73 18.01
C GLN A 117 6.02 12.34 19.47
N VAL A 118 5.57 13.18 20.42
CA VAL A 118 5.85 12.99 21.85
C VAL A 118 4.97 11.89 22.44
N PRO A 119 5.54 10.83 23.05
CA PRO A 119 4.78 9.75 23.65
C PRO A 119 4.37 10.06 25.11
N TYR A 120 3.08 9.89 25.41
CA TYR A 120 2.48 9.94 26.74
C TYR A 120 2.00 8.55 27.16
N VAL A 121 2.31 8.14 28.39
CA VAL A 121 1.93 6.82 28.91
C VAL A 121 0.57 6.93 29.60
N LEU A 122 -0.49 6.44 28.95
CA LEU A 122 -1.85 6.49 29.48
C LEU A 122 -2.05 5.43 30.57
N THR A 123 -1.69 4.19 30.27
CA THR A 123 -1.79 3.06 31.20
C THR A 123 -0.43 2.43 31.32
N GLU A 124 0.03 2.27 32.56
CA GLU A 124 1.29 1.61 32.83
C GLU A 124 1.19 0.11 32.59
N ARG A 125 2.35 -0.51 32.35
CA ARG A 125 2.44 -1.97 32.27
C ARG A 125 2.09 -2.54 33.64
N LYS A 126 1.10 -3.43 33.70
CA LYS A 126 0.67 -4.10 34.94
C LYS A 126 0.58 -5.60 34.74
N GLN A 127 0.87 -6.35 35.80
CA GLN A 127 0.68 -7.79 35.80
C GLN A 127 -0.79 -8.10 36.13
N ARG A 128 -1.38 -9.02 35.36
CA ARG A 128 -2.72 -9.57 35.60
C ARG A 128 -2.64 -10.64 36.69
N ASP A 129 -3.76 -10.91 37.33
CA ASP A 129 -3.92 -12.01 38.29
C ASP A 129 -3.49 -13.38 37.71
N ASP A 130 -3.65 -13.59 36.41
CA ASP A 130 -3.18 -14.79 35.67
C ASP A 130 -1.65 -14.86 35.47
N GLY A 131 -0.87 -13.94 36.06
CA GLY A 131 0.59 -13.84 35.94
C GLY A 131 1.10 -13.25 34.62
N LYS A 132 0.22 -13.02 33.62
CA LYS A 132 0.57 -12.38 32.34
C LYS A 132 0.71 -10.86 32.47
N TRP A 133 1.58 -10.26 31.65
CA TRP A 133 1.79 -8.81 31.63
C TRP A 133 0.91 -8.11 30.60
N GLU A 134 0.13 -7.13 31.05
CA GLU A 134 -0.60 -6.19 30.20
C GLU A 134 0.37 -5.08 29.75
N ARG A 135 0.41 -4.81 28.44
CA ARG A 135 1.35 -3.82 27.89
C ARG A 135 0.92 -2.39 28.24
N ALA A 136 1.90 -1.51 28.39
CA ALA A 136 1.61 -0.10 28.57
C ALA A 136 0.91 0.48 27.33
N SER A 137 -0.18 1.23 27.56
CA SER A 137 -0.87 1.97 26.50
C SER A 137 -0.28 3.36 26.40
N LYS A 138 0.13 3.76 25.19
CA LYS A 138 0.69 5.07 24.90
C LYS A 138 -0.21 5.86 23.94
N TYR A 139 -0.23 7.17 24.13
CA TYR A 139 -0.71 8.15 23.17
C TYR A 139 0.49 8.91 22.63
N VAL A 140 0.59 9.02 21.31
CA VAL A 140 1.68 9.77 20.67
C VAL A 140 1.05 11.01 20.07
N ALA A 141 1.46 12.18 20.56
CA ALA A 141 0.97 13.46 20.08
C ALA A 141 1.78 13.92 18.86
N ASP A 142 1.12 14.49 17.86
CA ASP A 142 1.80 14.98 16.65
C ASP A 142 2.73 16.16 17.00
N PHE A 143 2.22 17.15 17.74
CA PHE A 143 2.98 18.33 18.16
C PHE A 143 2.77 18.64 19.65
N VAL A 144 3.85 19.02 20.32
CA VAL A 144 3.83 19.51 21.70
C VAL A 144 4.68 20.76 21.76
N TYR A 145 4.17 21.81 22.39
CA TYR A 145 4.91 23.05 22.58
C TYR A 145 4.43 23.76 23.84
N ILE A 146 5.16 24.75 24.29
CA ILE A 146 4.73 25.64 25.37
C ILE A 146 4.31 26.96 24.75
N ASP A 147 3.11 27.40 25.06
CA ASP A 147 2.61 28.71 24.67
C ASP A 147 3.37 29.79 25.46
N ALA A 148 3.99 30.74 24.77
CA ALA A 148 4.79 31.78 25.40
C ALA A 148 3.93 32.80 26.15
N MET A 149 2.66 32.98 25.76
CA MET A 149 1.75 33.93 26.41
C MET A 149 1.19 33.36 27.71
N THR A 150 0.74 32.11 27.69
CA THR A 150 0.10 31.47 28.85
C THR A 150 1.09 30.67 29.71
N GLY A 151 2.26 30.34 29.17
CA GLY A 151 3.25 29.47 29.81
C GLY A 151 2.84 28.00 29.90
N LYS A 152 1.67 27.63 29.36
CA LYS A 152 1.11 26.28 29.46
C LYS A 152 1.59 25.39 28.32
N GLN A 153 1.75 24.10 28.63
CA GLN A 153 2.00 23.08 27.63
C GLN A 153 0.73 22.83 26.83
N VAL A 154 0.87 22.92 25.50
CA VAL A 154 -0.20 22.66 24.54
C VAL A 154 0.17 21.41 23.75
N VAL A 155 -0.78 20.49 23.67
CA VAL A 155 -0.69 19.29 22.86
C VAL A 155 -1.64 19.42 21.68
N GLU A 156 -1.10 19.33 20.48
CA GLU A 156 -1.84 19.53 19.25
C GLU A 156 -1.74 18.29 18.35
N ASP A 157 -2.87 17.85 17.81
CA ASP A 157 -3.02 16.59 17.07
C ASP A 157 -3.75 16.85 15.75
N VAL A 158 -3.08 16.59 14.63
CA VAL A 158 -3.63 16.82 13.29
C VAL A 158 -4.40 15.57 12.89
N LYS A 159 -5.72 15.71 12.78
CA LYS A 159 -6.60 14.55 12.57
C LYS A 159 -7.72 14.86 11.60
N SER A 160 -7.99 13.89 10.72
CA SER A 160 -9.15 13.95 9.83
C SER A 160 -10.46 13.82 10.62
N ALA A 161 -11.56 14.29 10.06
CA ALA A 161 -12.89 14.18 10.67
C ALA A 161 -13.29 12.72 10.97
N ALA A 162 -12.81 11.76 10.17
CA ALA A 162 -13.04 10.34 10.42
C ALA A 162 -12.30 9.85 11.68
N THR A 163 -11.03 10.25 11.84
CA THR A 163 -10.21 9.85 12.99
C THR A 163 -10.69 10.50 14.29
N ARG A 164 -11.19 11.75 14.24
CA ARG A 164 -11.78 12.43 15.41
C ARG A 164 -12.99 11.68 15.98
N LYS A 165 -13.74 10.95 15.14
CA LYS A 165 -14.90 10.14 15.52
C LYS A 165 -14.54 8.72 15.93
N ASP A 166 -13.27 8.32 15.82
CA ASP A 166 -12.84 7.00 16.24
C ASP A 166 -12.96 6.86 17.76
N ARG A 167 -13.63 5.79 18.21
CA ARG A 167 -13.85 5.50 19.63
C ARG A 167 -12.53 5.32 20.38
N THR A 168 -11.54 4.72 19.72
CA THR A 168 -10.22 4.48 20.34
C THR A 168 -9.50 5.80 20.62
N TYR A 169 -9.56 6.73 19.67
CA TYR A 169 -9.02 8.07 19.81
C TYR A 169 -9.71 8.85 20.93
N ILE A 170 -11.06 8.87 20.93
CA ILE A 170 -11.85 9.56 21.95
C ILE A 170 -11.51 9.04 23.35
N GLN A 171 -11.34 7.72 23.51
CA GLN A 171 -10.95 7.14 24.79
C GLN A 171 -9.56 7.58 25.24
N LYS A 172 -8.58 7.55 24.33
CA LYS A 172 -7.22 8.02 24.63
C LYS A 172 -7.18 9.51 24.97
N ARG A 173 -7.97 10.34 24.26
CA ARG A 173 -8.11 11.77 24.54
C ARG A 173 -8.68 12.03 25.94
N LYS A 174 -9.68 11.25 26.36
CA LYS A 174 -10.21 11.32 27.73
C LYS A 174 -9.18 10.90 28.77
N GLN A 175 -8.40 9.85 28.51
CA GLN A 175 -7.32 9.39 29.41
C GLN A 175 -6.17 10.41 29.51
N MET A 176 -5.86 11.13 28.43
CA MET A 176 -4.90 12.23 28.46
C MET A 176 -5.37 13.34 29.43
N LEU A 177 -6.65 13.72 29.34
CA LEU A 177 -7.22 14.72 30.23
C LEU A 177 -7.24 14.22 31.69
N ASP A 178 -7.66 12.98 31.93
CA ASP A 178 -7.74 12.41 33.28
C ASP A 178 -6.38 12.29 33.98
N LYS A 179 -5.35 11.83 33.26
CA LYS A 179 -4.03 11.53 33.84
C LYS A 179 -3.10 12.74 33.88
N TYR A 180 -3.11 13.57 32.84
CA TYR A 180 -2.14 14.65 32.66
C TYR A 180 -2.77 16.05 32.80
N ASP A 181 -4.10 16.16 32.90
CA ASP A 181 -4.84 17.43 32.88
C ASP A 181 -4.56 18.28 31.62
N ILE A 182 -4.22 17.60 30.52
CA ILE A 182 -3.92 18.23 29.22
C ILE A 182 -5.12 18.03 28.28
N SER A 183 -5.68 19.15 27.82
CA SER A 183 -6.66 19.15 26.73
C SER A 183 -5.96 19.15 25.37
N ILE A 184 -6.32 18.19 24.51
CA ILE A 184 -5.73 18.05 23.17
C ILE A 184 -6.45 18.97 22.18
N ARG A 185 -5.68 19.78 21.46
CA ARG A 185 -6.18 20.63 20.38
C ARG A 185 -6.17 19.86 19.06
N GLU A 186 -7.35 19.67 18.47
CA GLU A 186 -7.51 18.98 17.19
C GLU A 186 -7.47 19.95 16.01
N VAL A 187 -6.65 19.66 15.01
CA VAL A 187 -6.54 20.45 13.76
C VAL A 187 -6.86 19.64 12.51
#